data_AF-A0A420S225-F1
#
_entry.id   AF-A0A420S225-F1
#
_cell.length_a   1.000
_cell.length_b   1.000
_cell.length_c   1.000
_cell.angle_alpha   90.00
_cell.angle_beta   90.00
_cell.angle_gamma   90.00
#
_symmetry.space_group_name_H-M   'P 1'
#
loop_
_entity.id
_entity.type
_entity.pdbx_description
1 polymer ?
#
loop_
_entity_poly.entity_id
_entity_poly.type
_entity_poly.pdbx_seq_one_letter_code
_entity_poly.pdbx_strand_id
1 'polypeptide(L)'
;MPTLKPLPDCEGPKLERFTNDLTKHDFKFLEYLGSGCHSFVVKAEIDGKIYVIKLIPQHVVDSLRVHATSFYNECRAYSRLKELGREHLAGKVHDYLRLYLHEIDEQVQDAIKNTIPEAKWPTIQVMEMMDDEVDLPIMAIVSPTTEVLQAI
;
A
#
# COMPACT_ATOMS: atom_id res chain seq x y z
N MET A 1 19.34 -14.83 14.86
CA MET A 1 17.92 -14.40 14.92
C MET A 1 17.06 -15.54 14.43
N PRO A 2 15.89 -15.83 15.02
CA PRO A 2 15.06 -16.92 14.51
C PRO A 2 14.57 -16.56 13.10
N THR A 3 14.72 -17.50 12.18
CA THR A 3 14.26 -17.36 10.80
C THR A 3 12.74 -17.36 10.78
N LEU A 4 12.13 -16.25 10.40
CA LEU A 4 10.67 -16.16 10.23
C LEU A 4 10.29 -16.96 8.98
N LYS A 5 9.34 -17.88 9.13
CA LYS A 5 8.77 -18.58 7.97
C LYS A 5 7.95 -17.58 7.14
N PRO A 6 8.00 -17.67 5.81
CA PRO A 6 7.10 -16.89 4.96
C PRO A 6 5.66 -17.24 5.30
N LEU A 7 4.77 -16.26 5.14
CA LEU A 7 3.34 -16.50 5.31
C LEU A 7 2.87 -17.52 4.26
N PRO A 8 1.93 -18.42 4.60
CA PRO A 8 1.37 -19.36 3.64
C PRO A 8 0.73 -18.63 2.46
N ASP A 9 0.96 -19.13 1.25
CA ASP A 9 0.34 -18.61 0.04
C ASP A 9 -1.06 -19.20 -0.11
N CYS A 10 -2.06 -18.54 0.50
CA CYS A 10 -3.46 -18.89 0.36
C CYS A 10 -4.27 -17.64 0.03
N GLU A 11 -5.22 -17.77 -0.91
CA GLU A 11 -6.19 -16.70 -1.14
C GLU A 11 -7.15 -16.57 0.06
N GLY A 12 -7.31 -15.34 0.55
CA GLY A 12 -8.29 -15.01 1.59
C GLY A 12 -7.86 -15.36 3.03
N PRO A 13 -8.77 -15.25 4.00
CA PRO A 13 -8.47 -15.50 5.41
C PRO A 13 -8.25 -16.99 5.67
N LYS A 14 -7.11 -17.32 6.25
CA LYS A 14 -6.73 -18.69 6.65
C LYS A 14 -7.59 -19.26 7.82
N LEU A 15 -8.34 -18.42 8.52
CA LEU A 15 -9.13 -18.81 9.70
C LEU A 15 -10.58 -19.14 9.33
N GLU A 16 -11.12 -20.20 9.92
CA GLU A 16 -12.54 -20.54 9.80
C GLU A 16 -13.44 -19.54 10.54
N ARG A 17 -14.69 -19.42 10.08
CA ARG A 17 -15.68 -18.56 10.71
C ARG A 17 -16.09 -19.13 12.07
N PHE A 18 -16.13 -18.28 13.09
CA PHE A 18 -16.50 -18.68 14.45
C PHE A 18 -17.98 -19.10 14.57
N THR A 19 -18.91 -18.36 13.96
CA THR A 19 -20.33 -18.72 13.78
C THR A 19 -20.91 -17.92 12.60
N ASN A 20 -22.01 -18.38 12.01
CA ASN A 20 -22.67 -17.70 10.89
C ASN A 20 -23.73 -16.67 11.34
N ASP A 21 -24.19 -16.73 12.59
CA ASP A 21 -25.23 -15.84 13.11
C ASP A 21 -25.08 -15.67 14.62
N LEU A 22 -24.47 -14.55 15.04
CA LEU A 22 -24.23 -14.25 16.45
C LEU A 22 -25.52 -13.99 17.23
N THR A 23 -26.64 -13.63 16.56
CA THR A 23 -27.91 -13.31 17.24
C THR A 23 -28.61 -14.53 17.84
N LYS A 24 -28.18 -15.74 17.44
CA LYS A 24 -28.65 -17.01 18.00
C LYS A 24 -27.91 -17.43 19.28
N HIS A 25 -26.89 -16.68 19.69
CA HIS A 25 -26.10 -16.94 20.89
C HIS A 25 -26.47 -15.95 22.00
N ASP A 26 -26.33 -16.35 23.27
CA ASP A 26 -26.40 -15.38 24.38
C ASP A 26 -25.09 -14.58 24.39
N PHE A 27 -25.14 -13.39 23.79
CA PHE A 27 -23.97 -12.54 23.56
C PHE A 27 -24.03 -11.23 24.34
N LYS A 28 -22.94 -10.89 25.03
CA LYS A 28 -22.81 -9.66 25.80
C LYS A 28 -21.42 -9.05 25.62
N PHE A 29 -21.34 -7.77 25.25
CA PHE A 29 -20.09 -7.01 25.44
C PHE A 29 -19.97 -6.64 26.92
N LEU A 30 -18.85 -7.01 27.53
CA LEU A 30 -18.63 -6.85 28.97
C LEU A 30 -17.77 -5.62 29.28
N GLU A 31 -16.68 -5.42 28.55
CA GLU A 31 -15.70 -4.40 28.88
C GLU A 31 -14.97 -3.91 27.64
N TYR A 32 -14.77 -2.61 27.52
CA TYR A 32 -13.86 -2.05 26.52
C TYR A 32 -12.41 -2.20 27.00
N LEU A 33 -11.57 -2.85 26.20
CA LEU A 33 -10.17 -3.13 26.56
C LEU A 33 -9.17 -2.21 25.86
N GLY A 34 -9.58 -1.53 24.79
CA GLY A 34 -8.73 -0.59 24.09
C GLY A 34 -9.14 -0.35 22.64
N SER A 35 -8.57 0.67 22.02
CA SER A 35 -8.73 0.96 20.61
C SER A 35 -7.38 1.38 20.02
N GLY A 36 -7.27 1.21 18.71
CA GLY A 36 -6.18 1.76 17.91
C GLY A 36 -6.77 2.40 16.65
N CYS A 37 -5.91 2.99 15.83
CA CYS A 37 -6.26 3.74 14.62
C CYS A 37 -7.28 3.03 13.70
N HIS A 38 -7.32 1.70 13.74
CA HIS A 38 -8.01 0.84 12.79
C HIS A 38 -8.89 -0.23 13.43
N SER A 39 -9.04 -0.23 14.76
CA SER A 39 -9.74 -1.32 15.44
C SER A 39 -10.17 -0.95 16.85
N PHE A 40 -11.20 -1.62 17.34
CA PHE A 40 -11.61 -1.57 18.74
C PHE A 40 -11.59 -2.97 19.34
N VAL A 41 -11.20 -3.08 20.61
CA VAL A 41 -11.04 -4.34 21.32
C VAL A 41 -11.92 -4.35 22.54
N VAL A 42 -12.73 -5.40 22.66
CA VAL A 42 -13.70 -5.56 23.74
C VAL A 42 -13.60 -6.97 24.32
N LYS A 43 -13.80 -7.06 25.62
CA LYS A 43 -14.13 -8.30 26.30
C LYS A 43 -15.61 -8.59 26.07
N ALA A 44 -15.93 -9.82 25.71
CA ALA A 44 -17.31 -10.24 25.49
C ALA A 44 -17.54 -11.63 26.09
N GLU A 45 -18.79 -11.92 26.40
CA GLU A 45 -19.26 -13.26 26.75
C GLU A 45 -20.14 -13.78 25.62
N ILE A 46 -19.88 -15.00 25.16
CA ILE A 46 -20.72 -15.74 24.19
C ILE A 46 -21.02 -17.10 24.83
N ASP A 47 -22.30 -17.43 25.05
CA ASP A 47 -22.77 -18.68 25.64
C ASP A 47 -22.05 -19.06 26.96
N GLY A 48 -21.88 -18.09 27.85
CA GLY A 48 -21.23 -18.29 29.16
C GLY A 48 -19.70 -18.37 29.12
N LYS A 49 -19.06 -18.16 27.96
CA LYS A 49 -17.60 -18.16 27.82
C LYS A 49 -17.07 -16.77 27.49
N ILE A 50 -15.95 -16.40 28.11
CA ILE A 50 -15.31 -15.10 27.96
C ILE A 50 -14.32 -15.10 26.80
N TYR A 51 -14.42 -14.08 25.95
CA TYR A 51 -13.58 -13.84 24.79
C TYR A 51 -13.05 -12.39 24.77
N VAL A 52 -11.99 -12.17 24.01
CA VAL A 52 -11.58 -10.84 23.56
C VAL A 52 -11.82 -10.75 22.07
N ILE A 53 -12.60 -9.77 21.65
CA ILE A 53 -12.96 -9.56 20.26
C ILE A 53 -12.31 -8.26 19.79
N LYS A 54 -11.45 -8.37 18.78
CA LYS A 54 -10.90 -7.23 18.05
C LYS A 54 -11.73 -7.02 16.80
N LEU A 55 -12.42 -5.90 16.76
CA LEU A 55 -13.33 -5.53 15.70
C LEU A 55 -12.65 -4.50 14.80
N ILE A 56 -12.57 -4.84 13.52
CA ILE A 56 -11.99 -4.01 12.46
C ILE A 56 -13.14 -3.70 11.50
N PRO A 57 -13.59 -2.44 11.39
CA PRO A 57 -14.66 -2.09 10.46
C PRO A 57 -14.27 -2.43 9.00
N GLN A 58 -15.25 -2.87 8.20
CA GLN A 58 -14.98 -3.32 6.82
C GLN A 58 -14.28 -2.25 5.97
N HIS A 59 -14.72 -0.99 6.06
CA HIS A 59 -14.09 0.12 5.32
C HIS A 59 -12.60 0.32 5.67
N VAL A 60 -12.18 -0.06 6.88
CA VAL A 60 -10.77 -0.04 7.28
C VAL A 60 -10.02 -1.19 6.63
N VAL A 61 -10.61 -2.38 6.56
CA VAL A 61 -10.03 -3.54 5.85
C VAL A 61 -9.82 -3.20 4.37
N ASP A 62 -10.83 -2.62 3.73
CA ASP A 62 -10.76 -2.24 2.30
C ASP A 62 -9.72 -1.14 2.06
N SER A 63 -9.63 -0.16 2.97
CA SER A 63 -8.62 0.90 2.94
C SER A 63 -7.19 0.38 3.14
N LEU A 64 -7.00 -0.70 3.92
CA LEU A 64 -5.67 -1.28 4.13
C LEU A 64 -5.16 -2.10 2.94
N ARG A 65 -6.04 -2.55 2.04
CA ARG A 65 -5.66 -3.36 0.87
C ARG A 65 -4.75 -2.62 -0.10
N VAL A 66 -4.99 -1.32 -0.32
CA VAL A 66 -4.09 -0.49 -1.15
C VAL A 66 -2.73 -0.31 -0.50
N HIS A 67 -2.61 -0.38 0.82
CA HIS A 67 -1.35 -0.14 1.52
C HIS A 67 -0.37 -1.32 1.54
N ALA A 68 -0.66 -2.39 0.81
CA ALA A 68 0.20 -3.57 0.72
C ALA A 68 0.99 -3.69 -0.61
N THR A 69 0.89 -2.73 -1.54
CA THR A 69 1.70 -2.73 -2.78
C THR A 69 3.09 -2.09 -2.57
N SER A 70 4.08 -2.45 -3.41
CA SER A 70 5.45 -1.91 -3.36
C SER A 70 5.49 -0.38 -3.38
N PHE A 71 4.73 0.23 -4.29
CA PHE A 71 4.61 1.68 -4.43
C PHE A 71 4.07 2.36 -3.16
N TYR A 72 2.96 1.87 -2.59
CA TYR A 72 2.39 2.50 -1.39
C TYR A 72 3.26 2.29 -0.15
N ASN A 73 4.00 1.18 -0.07
CA ASN A 73 5.00 0.95 0.96
C ASN A 73 6.15 1.95 0.87
N GLU A 74 6.62 2.23 -0.35
CA GLU A 74 7.66 3.22 -0.62
C GLU A 74 7.20 4.65 -0.27
N CYS A 75 5.99 5.05 -0.69
CA CYS A 75 5.41 6.33 -0.29
C CYS A 75 5.28 6.47 1.23
N ARG A 76 4.91 5.38 1.94
CA ARG A 76 4.82 5.37 3.42
C ARG A 76 6.20 5.51 4.07
N ALA A 77 7.22 4.87 3.51
CA ALA A 77 8.59 4.99 4.00
C ALA A 77 9.12 6.43 3.85
N TYR A 78 9.01 7.03 2.66
CA TYR A 78 9.42 8.41 2.42
C TYR A 78 8.63 9.41 3.28
N SER A 79 7.31 9.23 3.37
CA SER A 79 6.45 10.06 4.22
C SER A 79 6.89 9.98 5.68
N ARG A 80 7.26 8.78 6.17
CA ARG A 80 7.72 8.61 7.55
C ARG A 80 9.07 9.29 7.80
N LEU A 81 9.98 9.27 6.83
CA LEU A 81 11.26 10.00 6.92
C LEU A 81 11.04 11.50 6.99
N LYS A 82 10.11 12.03 6.18
CA LYS A 82 9.68 13.43 6.18
C LYS A 82 9.07 13.87 7.52
N GLU A 83 8.13 13.10 8.05
CA GLU A 83 7.52 13.35 9.37
C GLU A 83 8.56 13.43 10.50
N LEU A 84 9.59 12.60 10.44
CA LEU A 84 10.64 12.54 11.46
C LEU A 84 11.76 13.56 11.27
N GLY A 85 11.71 14.40 10.23
CA GLY A 85 12.82 15.29 9.85
C GLY A 85 14.10 14.52 9.50
N ARG A 86 13.95 13.26 9.08
CA ARG A 86 15.04 12.33 8.74
C ARG A 86 15.17 12.12 7.24
N GLU A 87 14.69 13.07 6.44
CA GLU A 87 14.79 13.00 4.98
C GLU A 87 16.25 12.85 4.53
N HIS A 88 17.24 13.36 5.29
CA HIS A 88 18.67 13.16 5.01
C HIS A 88 19.16 11.70 5.02
N LEU A 89 18.36 10.75 5.53
CA LEU A 89 18.65 9.31 5.44
C LEU A 89 18.23 8.71 4.08
N ALA A 90 17.47 9.45 3.28
CA ALA A 90 17.07 9.12 1.92
C ALA A 90 17.11 10.39 1.04
N GLY A 91 16.49 10.36 -0.14
CA GLY A 91 16.14 11.59 -0.84
C GLY A 91 14.84 12.19 -0.27
N LYS A 92 14.73 13.52 -0.28
CA LYS A 92 13.49 14.27 -0.13
C LYS A 92 12.51 13.88 -1.23
N VAL A 93 11.28 13.71 -0.80
CA VAL A 93 10.14 13.47 -1.68
C VAL A 93 9.10 14.56 -1.40
N HIS A 94 8.61 15.17 -2.47
CA HIS A 94 7.50 16.10 -2.38
C HIS A 94 6.20 15.32 -2.19
N ASP A 95 5.73 14.65 -3.25
CA ASP A 95 4.44 13.96 -3.32
C ASP A 95 4.49 12.86 -4.41
N TYR A 96 3.36 12.20 -4.67
CA TYR A 96 3.22 11.21 -5.74
C TYR A 96 2.24 11.65 -6.83
N LEU A 97 2.40 11.10 -8.03
CA LEU A 97 1.52 11.30 -9.19
C LEU A 97 0.91 9.98 -9.65
N ARG A 98 -0.25 10.09 -10.28
CA ARG A 98 -0.92 9.03 -11.02
C ARG A 98 -1.15 9.52 -12.44
N LEU A 99 -0.56 8.84 -13.40
CA LEU A 99 -0.51 9.22 -14.82
C LEU A 99 -1.05 8.05 -15.66
N TYR A 100 -1.41 8.32 -16.91
CA TYR A 100 -1.68 7.28 -17.90
C TYR A 100 -0.76 7.44 -19.10
N LEU A 101 -0.40 6.32 -19.73
CA LEU A 101 0.51 6.33 -20.88
C LEU A 101 0.01 7.27 -21.98
N HIS A 102 -1.27 7.20 -22.33
CA HIS A 102 -1.88 8.05 -23.37
C HIS A 102 -1.81 9.56 -23.07
N GLU A 103 -1.61 9.97 -21.81
CA GLU A 103 -1.46 11.38 -21.42
C GLU A 103 -0.02 11.89 -21.59
N ILE A 104 0.96 11.00 -21.46
CA ILE A 104 2.39 11.37 -21.35
C ILE A 104 3.26 10.83 -22.49
N ASP A 105 2.74 9.92 -23.33
CA ASP A 105 3.52 9.17 -24.32
C ASP A 105 4.33 10.09 -25.25
N GLU A 106 3.68 11.10 -25.85
CA GLU A 106 4.34 12.05 -26.75
C GLU A 106 5.46 12.82 -26.04
N GLN A 107 5.22 13.28 -24.81
CA GLN A 107 6.20 14.05 -24.04
C GLN A 107 7.39 13.18 -23.61
N VAL A 108 7.14 11.92 -23.25
CA VAL A 108 8.20 10.96 -22.91
C VAL A 108 9.03 10.63 -24.15
N GLN A 109 8.38 10.41 -25.30
CA GLN A 109 9.05 10.21 -26.59
C GLN A 109 9.94 11.38 -26.97
N ASP A 110 9.46 12.61 -26.80
CA ASP A 110 10.25 13.81 -27.07
C ASP A 110 11.42 13.97 -26.09
N ALA A 111 11.22 13.67 -24.80
CA ALA A 111 12.30 13.67 -23.81
C ALA A 111 13.40 12.65 -24.13
N ILE A 112 13.01 11.44 -24.58
CA ILE A 112 13.94 10.39 -25.03
C ILE A 112 14.75 10.89 -26.22
N LYS A 113 14.09 11.40 -27.27
CA LYS A 113 14.76 11.90 -28.49
C LYS A 113 15.66 13.09 -28.20
N ASN A 114 15.26 14.00 -27.31
CA ASN A 114 16.08 15.15 -26.95
C ASN A 114 17.36 14.75 -26.20
N THR A 115 17.33 13.62 -25.48
CA THR A 115 18.48 13.10 -24.74
C THR A 115 19.36 12.20 -25.61
N ILE A 116 18.75 11.35 -26.43
CA ILE A 116 19.40 10.39 -27.33
C ILE A 116 18.71 10.50 -28.71
N PRO A 117 19.18 11.39 -29.60
CA PRO A 117 18.52 11.67 -30.89
C PRO A 117 18.33 10.46 -31.80
N GLU A 118 19.23 9.48 -31.70
CA GLU A 118 19.18 8.23 -32.46
C GLU A 118 18.29 7.13 -31.85
N ALA A 119 17.78 7.33 -30.63
CA ALA A 119 16.90 6.36 -29.97
C ALA A 119 15.58 6.22 -30.73
N LYS A 120 15.15 4.96 -30.93
CA LYS A 120 13.89 4.59 -31.59
C LYS A 120 12.98 3.75 -30.70
N TRP A 121 13.19 3.81 -29.38
CA TRP A 121 12.46 2.95 -28.43
C TRP A 121 11.08 3.54 -28.10
N PRO A 122 9.99 2.78 -28.26
CA PRO A 122 8.66 3.21 -27.83
C PRO A 122 8.59 3.29 -26.30
N THR A 123 7.70 4.13 -25.77
CA THR A 123 7.62 4.44 -24.34
C THR A 123 7.34 3.19 -23.50
N ILE A 124 6.47 2.31 -23.98
CA ILE A 124 6.17 1.02 -23.33
C ILE A 124 7.43 0.18 -23.10
N GLN A 125 8.38 0.21 -24.03
CA GLN A 125 9.62 -0.55 -23.91
C GLN A 125 10.55 0.10 -22.89
N VAL A 126 10.62 1.43 -22.89
CA VAL A 126 11.44 2.19 -21.93
C VAL A 126 10.90 2.06 -20.50
N MET A 127 9.58 1.94 -20.35
CA MET A 127 8.90 1.78 -19.06
C MET A 127 8.65 0.31 -18.70
N GLU A 128 9.17 -0.64 -19.48
CA GLU A 128 9.03 -2.09 -19.28
C GLU A 128 7.57 -2.57 -19.12
N MET A 129 6.62 -1.90 -19.79
CA MET A 129 5.19 -2.24 -19.76
C MET A 129 4.85 -3.32 -20.79
N MET A 130 3.88 -4.18 -20.48
CA MET A 130 3.28 -5.12 -21.43
C MET A 130 2.17 -4.44 -22.25
N ASP A 131 1.87 -4.97 -23.44
CA ASP A 131 0.85 -4.40 -24.34
C ASP A 131 -0.56 -4.35 -23.72
N ASP A 132 -0.86 -5.24 -22.78
CA ASP A 132 -2.14 -5.28 -22.05
C ASP A 132 -2.19 -4.35 -20.82
N GLU A 133 -1.09 -3.66 -20.51
CA GLU A 133 -0.99 -2.74 -19.37
C GLU A 133 -1.12 -1.26 -19.75
N VAL A 134 -1.27 -0.94 -21.05
CA VAL A 134 -1.26 0.44 -21.59
C VAL A 134 -2.34 1.36 -21.02
N ASP A 135 -3.46 0.79 -20.55
CA ASP A 135 -4.57 1.53 -19.94
C ASP A 135 -4.49 1.59 -18.40
N LEU A 136 -3.52 0.89 -17.80
CA LEU A 136 -3.31 0.91 -16.36
C LEU A 136 -2.61 2.22 -15.93
N PRO A 137 -2.91 2.72 -14.71
CA PRO A 137 -2.27 3.92 -14.21
C PRO A 137 -0.80 3.67 -13.86
N ILE A 138 0.05 4.57 -14.33
CA ILE A 138 1.45 4.68 -13.97
C ILE A 138 1.55 5.52 -12.70
N MET A 139 2.13 4.94 -11.65
CA MET A 139 2.32 5.61 -10.36
C MET A 139 3.75 6.15 -10.27
N ALA A 140 3.93 7.42 -9.96
CA ALA A 140 5.25 8.07 -9.91
C ALA A 140 5.47 8.84 -8.60
N ILE A 141 6.73 8.96 -8.16
CA ILE A 141 7.12 9.74 -6.98
C ILE A 141 7.87 11.01 -7.46
N VAL A 142 7.52 12.16 -6.89
CA VAL A 142 8.10 13.47 -7.26
C VAL A 142 9.10 13.90 -6.19
N SER A 143 10.33 14.15 -6.62
CA SER A 143 11.43 14.64 -5.79
C SER A 143 12.02 15.94 -6.33
N PRO A 144 12.56 16.83 -5.47
CA PRO A 144 13.20 18.07 -5.91
C PRO A 144 14.48 17.80 -6.70
N THR A 145 14.71 18.63 -7.73
CA THR A 145 15.81 18.49 -8.70
C THR A 145 17.21 18.48 -8.07
N THR A 146 17.39 19.09 -6.89
CA THR A 146 18.67 19.14 -6.19
C THR A 146 19.17 17.79 -5.66
N GLU A 147 18.34 16.75 -5.62
CA GLU A 147 18.73 15.44 -5.06
C GLU A 147 18.78 14.30 -6.08
N VAL A 148 18.16 14.46 -7.26
CA VAL A 148 18.24 13.48 -8.36
C VAL A 148 19.67 13.36 -8.89
N LEU A 149 20.48 14.44 -8.80
CA LEU A 149 21.89 14.45 -9.22
C LEU A 149 22.87 13.78 -8.23
N GLN A 150 22.43 13.36 -7.04
CA GLN A 150 23.30 12.69 -6.05
C GLN A 150 23.03 11.19 -5.89
N ALA A 151 22.00 10.66 -6.55
CA ALA A 151 21.61 9.25 -6.47
C ALA A 151 21.84 8.45 -7.78
N ILE A 152 22.46 9.07 -8.78
CA ILE A 152 22.92 8.41 -10.03
C ILE A 152 24.45 8.43 -10.05
#